data_AF-A0A9W7UQ39-F1
#
_entry.id   AF-A0A9W7UQ39-F1
#
_cell.length_a   1.000
_cell.length_b   1.000
_cell.length_c   1.000
_cell.angle_alpha   90.00
_cell.angle_beta   90.00
_cell.angle_gamma   90.00
#
_symmetry.space_group_name_H-M   'P 1'
#
loop_
_entity.id
_entity.type
_entity.pdbx_description
1 polymer ?
#
loop_
_entity_poly.entity_id
_entity_poly.type
_entity_poly.pdbx_seq_one_letter_code
_entity_poly.pdbx_strand_id
1 'polypeptide(L)' 'MGTRKSYSEEIKWKAIELKKQGYTNKEIMEQLGIKNKAQIKTWMKWHREGETYRFSRPVGKQS' A
#
# COMPACT_ATOMS: atom_id res chain seq x y z
N MET A 1 -5.64 17.88 -12.50
CA MET A 1 -4.36 17.43 -11.90
C MET A 1 -4.70 16.51 -10.73
N GLY A 2 -4.63 15.19 -10.90
CA GLY A 2 -4.96 14.25 -9.83
C GLY A 2 -3.83 14.18 -8.82
N THR A 3 -3.98 14.77 -7.65
CA THR A 3 -3.06 14.62 -6.53
C THR A 3 -2.99 13.15 -6.16
N ARG A 4 -1.91 12.45 -6.57
CA ARG A 4 -1.65 11.09 -6.11
C ARG A 4 -1.48 11.16 -4.60
N LYS A 5 -2.48 10.66 -3.86
CA LYS A 5 -2.34 10.47 -2.41
C LYS A 5 -1.19 9.49 -2.18
N SER A 6 -0.07 10.01 -1.69
CA SER A 6 0.99 9.20 -1.12
C SER A 6 0.54 8.77 0.26
N TYR A 7 0.46 7.46 0.49
CA TYR A 7 0.24 6.91 1.83
C TYR A 7 1.60 6.79 2.52
N SER A 8 1.64 7.07 3.83
CA SER A 8 2.82 6.85 4.66
C SER A 8 3.24 5.40 4.63
N GLU A 9 4.52 5.13 4.90
CA GLU A 9 5.06 3.79 5.02
C GLU A 9 4.28 2.96 6.06
N GLU A 10 3.88 3.58 7.17
CA GLU A 10 3.06 2.96 8.20
C GLU A 10 1.76 2.36 7.66
N ILE A 11 1.03 3.09 6.80
CA ILE A 11 -0.21 2.57 6.18
C ILE A 11 0.08 1.38 5.25
N LYS A 12 1.22 1.40 4.54
CA LYS A 12 1.60 0.30 3.64
C LYS A 12 1.91 -0.97 4.44
N TRP A 13 2.65 -0.85 5.54
CA TRP A 13 2.94 -1.95 6.45
C TRP A 13 1.68 -2.50 7.12
N LYS A 14 0.81 -1.61 7.62
CA LYS A 14 -0.46 -2.00 8.25
C LYS A 14 -1.38 -2.73 7.28
N ALA A 15 -1.41 -2.33 6.00
CA ALA A 15 -2.16 -3.04 4.97
C ALA A 15 -1.65 -4.48 4.74
N ILE A 16 -0.33 -4.70 4.78
CA ILE A 16 0.27 -6.03 4.67
C ILE A 16 -0.03 -6.88 5.89
N GLU A 17 0.09 -6.29 7.08
CA GLU A 17 -0.18 -6.96 8.34
C GLU A 17 -1.62 -7.47 8.40
N LEU A 18 -2.59 -6.60 8.13
CA LEU A 18 -4.01 -6.98 8.03
C LEU A 18 -4.21 -8.07 6.96
N LYS A 19 -3.48 -7.99 5.84
CA LYS A 19 -3.59 -9.03 4.80
C LYS A 19 -3.05 -10.39 5.25
N LYS A 20 -1.98 -10.42 6.05
CA LYS A 20 -1.46 -11.64 6.67
C LYS A 20 -2.40 -12.19 7.75
N GLN A 21 -3.13 -11.31 8.44
CA GLN A 21 -4.17 -11.69 9.41
C GLN A 21 -5.45 -12.25 8.74
N GLY A 22 -5.54 -12.21 7.40
CA GLY A 22 -6.67 -12.77 6.66
C GLY A 22 -7.73 -11.74 6.23
N TYR A 23 -7.52 -10.45 6.48
CA TYR A 23 -8.48 -9.42 6.10
C TYR A 23 -8.65 -9.32 4.58
N THR A 24 -9.88 -9.02 4.17
CA THR A 24 -10.22 -8.75 2.78
C THR A 24 -9.70 -7.37 2.36
N ASN A 25 -9.51 -7.17 1.06
CA ASN A 25 -9.07 -5.87 0.56
C ASN A 25 -10.08 -4.75 0.88
N LYS A 26 -11.36 -5.08 1.01
CA LYS A 26 -12.43 -4.12 1.32
C LYS A 26 -12.30 -3.61 2.76
N GLU A 27 -12.11 -4.50 3.72
CA GLU A 27 -11.90 -4.14 5.13
C GLU A 27 -10.62 -3.31 5.30
N ILE A 28 -9.53 -3.71 4.65
CA ILE A 28 -8.28 -2.94 4.67
C ILE A 28 -8.46 -1.54 4.08
N MET A 29 -9.24 -1.43 2.99
CA MET A 29 -9.56 -0.14 2.39
C MET A 29 -10.36 0.76 3.32
N GLU A 30 -11.36 0.21 3.99
CA GLU A 30 -12.22 0.95 4.93
C GLU A 30 -11.42 1.40 6.16
N GLN A 31 -10.66 0.47 6.76
CA GLN A 31 -9.89 0.70 7.98
C GLN A 31 -8.72 1.68 7.78
N LEU A 32 -8.08 1.66 6.62
CA LEU A 32 -6.93 2.55 6.32
C LEU A 32 -7.31 3.75 5.45
N GLY A 33 -8.59 3.91 5.09
CA GLY A 33 -9.07 4.97 4.20
C GLY A 33 -8.44 4.92 2.79
N ILE A 34 -8.03 3.72 2.34
CA ILE A 34 -7.40 3.54 1.03
C ILE A 34 -8.49 3.51 -0.04
N LYS A 35 -8.40 4.43 -1.01
CA LYS A 35 -9.39 4.51 -2.09
C LYS A 35 -9.23 3.45 -3.16
N ASN A 36 -8.04 2.85 -3.31
CA ASN A 36 -7.74 1.96 -4.43
C ASN A 36 -7.15 0.61 -3.99
N LYS A 37 -7.91 -0.47 -4.17
CA LYS A 37 -7.47 -1.86 -3.91
C LYS A 37 -6.21 -2.26 -4.69
N ALA A 38 -5.94 -1.64 -5.84
CA ALA A 38 -4.74 -1.94 -6.63
C ALA A 38 -3.46 -1.56 -5.86
N GLN A 39 -3.49 -0.51 -5.03
CA GLN A 39 -2.34 -0.13 -4.22
C GLN A 39 -2.00 -1.21 -3.18
N ILE A 40 -3.02 -1.79 -2.53
CA ILE A 40 -2.83 -2.90 -1.58
C ILE A 40 -2.21 -4.10 -2.29
N LYS A 41 -2.67 -4.43 -3.51
CA LYS A 41 -2.06 -5.51 -4.33
C LYS A 41 -0.60 -5.22 -4.66
N THR A 42 -0.27 -3.99 -5.04
CA THR A 42 1.11 -3.58 -5.32
C THR A 42 2.00 -3.69 -4.08
N TRP A 43 1.53 -3.26 -2.91
CA TRP A 43 2.30 -3.36 -1.67
C TRP A 43 2.53 -4.81 -1.25
N MET A 44 1.52 -5.67 -1.41
CA MET A 44 1.68 -7.12 -1.19
C MET A 44 2.68 -7.74 -2.15
N LYS A 45 2.69 -7.32 -3.42
CA LYS A 45 3.68 -7.77 -4.41
C LYS A 45 5.10 -7.40 -3.96
N TRP A 46 5.34 -6.13 -3.62
CA TRP A 46 6.64 -5.68 -3.15
C TRP A 46 7.08 -6.40 -1.88
N HIS A 47 6.18 -6.63 -0.92
CA HIS A 47 6.50 -7.41 0.27
C HIS A 47 6.88 -8.85 -0.05
N ARG A 48 6.19 -9.50 -1.00
CA ARG A 48 6.53 -10.87 -1.43
C ARG A 48 7.87 -10.93 -2.17
N GLU A 49 8.19 -9.90 -2.94
CA GLU A 49 9.44 -9.80 -3.71
C GLU A 49 10.62 -9.24 -2.89
N GLY A 50 10.42 -8.91 -1.60
CA GLY A 50 11.44 -8.28 -0.76
C GLY A 50 11.76 -6.82 -1.14
N GLU A 51 10.94 -6.21 -2.00
CA GLU A 51 11.11 -4.83 -2.47
C GLU A 51 10.50 -3.78 -1.52
N THR A 52 10.51 -4.03 -0.21
CA THR A 52 9.95 -3.11 0.80
C THR A 52 10.67 -1.76 0.84
N TYR A 53 11.90 -1.67 0.32
CA TYR A 53 12.62 -0.40 0.07
C TYR A 53 11.83 0.57 -0.82
N ARG A 54 10.83 0.10 -1.59
CA ARG A 54 9.93 0.96 -2.37
C ARG A 54 8.90 1.69 -1.52
N PHE A 55 8.73 1.32 -0.24
CA PHE A 55 7.82 2.00 0.67
C PHE A 55 8.34 3.35 1.14
N SER A 56 9.66 3.46 1.35
CA SER A 56 10.34 4.70 1.74
C SER A 56 10.57 5.64 0.54
N ARG A 57 10.45 5.13 -0.69
CA ARG A 57 10.68 5.92 -1.90
C ARG A 57 9.51 6.91 -2.11
N PRO A 58 9.77 8.24 -2.15
CA PRO A 58 8.73 9.21 -2.47
C PRO A 58 8.22 8.92 -3.89
N VAL A 59 6.90 9.01 -4.07
CA VAL A 59 6.21 8.70 -5.34
C VAL A 59 6.52 9.83 -6.33
N GLY A 60 7.75 9.89 -6.83
CA GLY A 60 8.27 11.11 -7.46
C GLY A 60 9.60 10.91 -8.17
N LYS A 61 9.59 10.13 -9.24
CA LYS A 61 10.13 10.51 -10.56
C LYS A 61 9.83 9.38 -11.52
N GLN A 62 8.63 9.43 -12.10
CA GLN A 62 8.44 8.85 -13.42
C GLN A 62 9.03 9.92 -14.36
N SER A 63 10.23 9.67 -14.89
CA SER A 63 10.75 10.44 -16.02
C SER A 63 9.81 10.31 -17.22
#